data_AF-A0A929UM96-F1
#
_entry.id   AF-A0A929UM96-F1
#
_cell.length_a   1.000
_cell.length_b   1.000
_cell.length_c   1.000
_cell.angle_alpha   90.00
_cell.angle_beta   90.00
_cell.angle_gamma   90.00
#
_symmetry.space_group_name_H-M   'P 1'
#
loop_
_entity.id
_entity.type
_entity.pdbx_description
1 polymer ?
#
loop_
_entity_poly.entity_id
_entity_poly.type
_entity_poly.pdbx_seq_one_letter_code
_entity_poly.pdbx_strand_id
1 'polypeptide(L)'
;MQYKNSLIRVVVKLDSILGSLINTVAVLLLTLIFILGLAQVFWRFVLNHPIVWSEEMIRLAYVWICYLGWIIAERADSHIRITALSNRLPKEMQKWLQVFCHLLTILFSVLMVIYGGRLIGAGAK
;
A
#
# COMPACT_ATOMS: atom_id res chain seq x y z
N MET A 1 -35.82 14.82 -2.82
CA MET A 1 -34.78 13.81 -2.49
C MET A 1 -34.04 13.23 -3.73
N GLN A 2 -33.97 13.92 -4.88
CA GLN A 2 -33.28 13.43 -6.10
C GLN A 2 -31.79 13.86 -6.24
N TYR A 3 -31.33 14.86 -5.48
CA TYR A 3 -29.99 15.43 -5.63
C TYR A 3 -28.86 14.51 -5.12
N LYS A 4 -29.17 13.62 -4.16
CA LYS A 4 -28.22 12.68 -3.53
C LYS A 4 -27.56 11.74 -4.55
N ASN A 5 -28.24 11.42 -5.65
CA ASN A 5 -27.76 10.50 -6.69
C ASN A 5 -26.77 11.13 -7.70
N SER A 6 -26.71 12.47 -7.79
CA SER A 6 -25.73 13.15 -8.67
C SER A 6 -24.36 13.19 -7.99
N LEU A 7 -24.31 13.67 -6.74
CA LEU A 7 -23.08 13.77 -5.96
C LEU A 7 -22.42 12.40 -5.74
N ILE A 8 -23.19 11.37 -5.40
CA ILE A 8 -22.65 10.01 -5.24
C ILE A 8 -22.05 9.48 -6.54
N ARG A 9 -22.67 9.73 -7.70
CA ARG A 9 -22.12 9.30 -9.00
C ARG A 9 -20.81 10.01 -9.33
N VAL A 10 -20.69 11.30 -9.01
CA VAL A 10 -19.45 12.05 -9.22
C VAL A 10 -18.34 11.52 -8.32
N VAL A 11 -18.63 11.29 -7.03
CA VAL A 11 -17.66 10.73 -6.08
C VAL A 11 -17.18 9.33 -6.51
N VAL A 12 -18.09 8.44 -6.90
CA VAL A 12 -17.74 7.09 -7.36
C VAL A 12 -16.92 7.13 -8.64
N LYS A 13 -17.24 8.05 -9.58
CA LYS A 13 -16.50 8.19 -10.84
C LYS A 13 -15.10 8.77 -10.62
N LEU A 14 -14.96 9.72 -9.69
CA LEU A 14 -13.65 10.23 -9.28
C LEU A 14 -12.81 9.12 -8.64
N ASP A 15 -13.40 8.34 -7.74
CA ASP A 15 -12.69 7.25 -7.08
C ASP A 15 -12.19 6.18 -8.07
N SER A 16 -13.00 5.83 -9.07
CA SER A 16 -12.60 4.85 -10.08
C SER A 16 -11.49 5.37 -11.00
N ILE A 17 -11.53 6.65 -11.39
CA ILE A 17 -10.47 7.30 -12.18
C ILE A 17 -9.17 7.35 -11.38
N LEU A 18 -9.23 7.76 -10.11
CA LEU A 18 -8.07 7.78 -9.22
C LEU A 18 -7.48 6.38 -9.05
N GLY A 19 -8.32 5.35 -8.90
CA GLY A 19 -7.87 3.97 -8.78
C GLY A 19 -7.14 3.48 -10.02
N SER A 20 -7.69 3.78 -11.21
CA SER A 20 -7.04 3.46 -12.47
C SER A 20 -5.68 4.15 -12.61
N LEU A 21 -5.60 5.45 -12.26
CA LEU A 21 -4.36 6.22 -12.33
C LEU A 21 -3.30 5.66 -11.39
N ILE A 22 -3.67 5.37 -10.13
CA ILE A 22 -2.78 4.78 -9.12
C ILE A 22 -2.19 3.46 -9.63
N ASN A 23 -3.03 2.58 -10.19
CA ASN A 23 -2.57 1.30 -10.75
C ASN A 23 -1.62 1.51 -11.93
N THR A 24 -1.93 2.42 -12.86
CA THR A 24 -1.05 2.71 -14.00
C THR A 24 0.31 3.23 -13.54
N VAL A 25 0.33 4.18 -12.60
CA VAL A 25 1.59 4.73 -12.05
C VAL A 25 2.38 3.65 -11.31
N ALA A 26 1.73 2.80 -10.53
CA ALA A 26 2.39 1.71 -9.81
C ALA A 26 3.07 0.72 -10.78
N VAL A 27 2.38 0.33 -11.86
CA VAL A 27 2.95 -0.54 -12.89
C VAL A 27 4.14 0.13 -13.58
N LEU A 28 4.02 1.41 -13.96
CA LEU A 28 5.12 2.16 -14.59
C LEU A 28 6.36 2.23 -13.70
N LEU A 29 6.19 2.53 -12.41
CA LEU A 29 7.31 2.57 -11.47
C LEU A 29 7.93 1.18 -11.28
N LEU A 30 7.12 0.12 -11.22
CA LEU A 30 7.62 -1.25 -11.11
C LEU A 30 8.44 -1.65 -12.34
N THR A 31 7.95 -1.32 -13.53
CA THR A 31 8.66 -1.54 -14.79
C THR A 31 9.97 -0.74 -14.83
N LEU A 32 9.96 0.51 -14.37
CA LEU A 32 11.16 1.35 -14.28
C LEU A 32 12.23 0.70 -13.39
N ILE A 33 11.86 0.26 -12.18
CA ILE A 33 12.78 -0.42 -11.27
C ILE A 33 13.35 -1.68 -11.91
N PHE A 34 12.50 -2.48 -12.56
CA PHE A 34 12.93 -3.70 -13.21
C PHE A 34 13.96 -3.44 -14.32
N ILE A 35 13.68 -2.47 -15.21
CA ILE A 35 14.58 -2.10 -16.31
C ILE A 35 15.90 -1.54 -15.76
N LEU A 36 15.84 -0.62 -14.79
CA LEU A 36 17.05 -0.03 -14.19
C LEU A 36 17.87 -1.10 -13.46
N GLY A 37 17.23 -2.03 -12.77
CA GLY A 37 17.91 -3.15 -12.10
C GLY A 37 18.62 -4.06 -13.09
N LEU A 38 17.97 -4.43 -14.20
CA LEU A 38 18.61 -5.20 -15.28
C LEU A 38 19.77 -4.44 -15.91
N ALA A 39 19.60 -3.14 -16.19
CA ALA A 39 20.65 -2.29 -16.74
C ALA A 39 21.85 -2.22 -15.77
N GLN A 40 21.61 -2.08 -14.47
CA GLN A 40 22.67 -2.03 -13.46
C GLN A 40 23.48 -3.34 -13.41
N VAL A 41 22.80 -4.49 -13.45
CA VAL A 41 23.45 -5.81 -13.50
C VAL A 41 24.26 -5.94 -14.79
N PHE A 42 23.67 -5.62 -15.94
CA PHE A 42 24.36 -5.70 -17.23
C PHE A 42 25.62 -4.82 -17.26
N TRP A 43 25.51 -3.55 -16.89
CA TRP A 43 26.65 -2.62 -16.90
C TRP A 43 27.75 -3.04 -15.91
N ARG A 44 27.36 -3.54 -14.74
CA ARG A 44 28.31 -3.93 -13.71
C ARG A 44 29.08 -5.20 -14.07
N PHE A 45 28.41 -6.20 -14.63
CA PHE A 45 29.03 -7.52 -14.89
C PHE A 45 29.55 -7.69 -16.32
N VAL A 46 28.99 -6.99 -17.32
CA VAL A 46 29.42 -7.09 -18.72
C VAL A 46 30.37 -5.95 -19.09
N LEU A 47 30.00 -4.72 -18.74
CA LEU A 47 30.75 -3.52 -19.13
C LEU A 47 31.78 -3.06 -18.08
N ASN A 48 31.83 -3.72 -16.90
CA ASN A 48 32.67 -3.37 -15.76
C ASN A 48 32.59 -1.88 -15.34
N HIS A 49 31.50 -1.19 -15.69
CA HIS A 49 31.31 0.23 -15.39
C HIS A 49 29.95 0.45 -14.73
N PRO A 50 29.86 0.55 -13.39
CA PRO A 50 28.57 0.64 -12.71
C PRO A 50 27.87 1.99 -12.99
N ILE A 51 26.56 1.93 -13.23
CA ILE A 51 25.70 3.13 -13.32
C ILE A 51 25.33 3.54 -11.89
N VAL A 52 25.91 4.65 -11.39
CA VAL A 52 25.73 5.07 -9.99
C VAL A 52 24.36 5.70 -9.74
N TRP A 53 23.88 6.53 -10.67
CA TRP A 53 22.60 7.24 -10.52
C TRP A 53 21.37 6.32 -10.56
N SER A 54 21.48 5.13 -11.18
CA SER A 54 20.35 4.21 -11.28
C SER A 54 19.95 3.66 -9.92
N GLU A 55 20.89 3.53 -8.98
CA GLU A 55 20.61 3.07 -7.62
C GLU A 55 19.72 4.06 -6.86
N GLU A 56 20.02 5.37 -6.96
CA GLU A 56 19.22 6.42 -6.33
C GLU A 56 17.80 6.48 -6.92
N MET A 57 17.68 6.37 -8.25
CA MET A 57 16.38 6.33 -8.93
C MET A 57 15.54 5.12 -8.55
N ILE A 58 16.15 3.92 -8.48
CA ILE A 58 15.45 2.71 -8.03
C ILE A 58 14.95 2.91 -6.59
N ARG A 59 15.80 3.44 -5.70
CA ARG A 59 15.45 3.66 -4.29
C ARG A 59 14.28 4.64 -4.13
N LEU A 60 14.30 5.75 -4.86
CA LEU A 60 13.21 6.73 -4.85
C LEU A 60 11.93 6.15 -5.44
N ALA A 61 12.00 5.46 -6.58
CA ALA A 61 10.85 4.78 -7.18
C ALA A 61 10.25 3.72 -6.24
N TYR A 62 11.10 2.98 -5.52
CA TYR A 62 10.67 1.95 -4.57
C TYR A 62 9.85 2.54 -3.42
N VAL A 63 10.30 3.66 -2.84
CA VAL A 63 9.55 4.36 -1.78
C VAL A 63 8.14 4.74 -2.27
N TRP A 64 8.01 5.26 -3.49
CA TRP A 64 6.72 5.59 -4.08
C TRP A 64 5.85 4.34 -4.31
N ILE A 65 6.42 3.23 -4.78
CA ILE A 65 5.69 1.97 -4.92
C ILE A 65 5.15 1.47 -3.57
N CYS A 66 5.91 1.57 -2.48
CA CYS A 66 5.42 1.16 -1.16
C CYS A 66 4.15 1.93 -0.75
N TYR A 67 4.12 3.25 -0.97
CA TYR A 67 2.93 4.06 -0.70
C TYR A 67 1.76 3.74 -1.61
N LEU A 68 2.01 3.58 -2.92
CA LEU A 68 0.94 3.21 -3.86
C LEU A 68 0.39 1.81 -3.57
N GLY A 69 1.26 0.87 -3.22
CA GLY A 69 0.89 -0.49 -2.81
C GLY A 69 -0.01 -0.49 -1.58
N TRP A 70 0.28 0.36 -0.60
CA TRP A 70 -0.61 0.56 0.56
C TRP A 70 -2.00 1.03 0.12
N ILE A 71 -2.07 2.07 -0.73
CA ILE A 71 -3.35 2.63 -1.20
C ILE A 71 -4.15 1.57 -2.00
N ILE A 72 -3.49 0.78 -2.84
CA ILE A 72 -4.11 -0.29 -3.62
C ILE A 72 -4.64 -1.40 -2.70
N ALA A 73 -3.86 -1.81 -1.70
CA ALA A 73 -4.27 -2.82 -0.72
C ALA A 73 -5.48 -2.34 0.11
N GLU A 74 -5.46 -1.09 0.56
CA GLU A 74 -6.57 -0.49 1.29
C GLU A 74 -7.85 -0.42 0.43
N ARG A 75 -7.73 0.02 -0.84
CA ARG A 75 -8.84 0.08 -1.80
C ARG A 75 -9.43 -1.28 -2.16
N ALA A 76 -8.62 -2.33 -2.14
CA ALA A 76 -9.09 -3.70 -2.35
C ALA A 76 -9.90 -4.24 -1.16
N ASP A 77 -10.17 -3.42 -0.13
CA ASP A 77 -10.83 -3.82 1.12
C ASP A 77 -10.10 -5.02 1.75
N SER A 78 -8.79 -5.08 1.52
CA SER A 78 -7.91 -6.18 1.93
C SER A 78 -7.28 -5.95 3.31
N HIS A 79 -7.82 -4.99 4.08
CA HIS A 79 -7.90 -5.20 5.52
C HIS A 79 -8.55 -6.56 5.71
N ILE A 80 -7.76 -7.55 6.13
CA ILE A 80 -8.13 -8.98 6.18
C ILE A 80 -9.46 -9.12 6.93
N ARG A 81 -10.56 -9.00 6.21
CA ARG A 81 -11.89 -9.25 6.71
C ARG A 81 -12.12 -10.68 6.33
N ILE A 82 -12.10 -11.57 7.33
CA ILE A 82 -12.38 -13.00 7.14
C ILE A 82 -13.87 -13.12 6.76
N THR A 83 -14.22 -12.70 5.55
CA THR A 83 -15.60 -12.66 5.03
C THR A 83 -16.17 -14.08 4.95
N ALA A 84 -15.31 -15.05 4.62
CA ALA A 84 -15.66 -16.48 4.57
C ALA A 84 -16.18 -17.02 5.91
N LEU A 85 -15.57 -16.62 7.03
CA LEU A 85 -15.99 -17.05 8.38
C LEU A 85 -17.13 -16.16 8.91
N SER A 86 -17.05 -14.85 8.67
CA SER A 86 -18.05 -13.88 9.16
C SER A 86 -19.44 -14.05 8.54
N ASN A 87 -19.53 -14.52 7.29
CA ASN A 87 -20.80 -14.70 6.58
C ASN A 87 -21.55 -15.99 6.98
N ARG A 88 -20.89 -16.92 7.66
CA ARG A 88 -21.53 -18.14 8.22
C ARG A 88 -22.01 -17.95 9.66
N LEU A 89 -21.73 -16.79 10.26
CA LEU A 89 -22.05 -16.49 11.65
C LEU A 89 -23.35 -15.67 11.76
N PRO A 90 -24.13 -15.85 12.84
CA PRO A 90 -25.31 -15.02 13.11
C PRO A 90 -24.90 -13.55 13.32
N LYS A 91 -25.80 -12.61 12.93
CA LYS A 91 -25.52 -11.17 12.86
C LYS A 91 -24.91 -10.57 14.14
N GLU A 92 -25.31 -11.05 15.31
CA GLU A 92 -24.77 -10.57 16.58
C GLU A 92 -23.30 -10.99 16.79
N MET A 93 -22.93 -12.22 16.40
CA MET A 93 -21.54 -12.69 16.49
C MET A 93 -20.64 -11.98 15.46
N GLN A 94 -21.20 -11.58 14.32
CA GLN A 94 -20.49 -10.80 13.30
C GLN A 94 -20.10 -9.40 13.81
N LYS A 95 -20.96 -8.76 14.62
CA LYS A 95 -20.65 -7.48 15.27
C LYS A 95 -19.52 -7.62 16.29
N TRP A 96 -19.60 -8.63 17.16
CA TRP A 96 -18.54 -8.90 18.14
C TRP A 96 -17.19 -9.21 17.49
N LEU A 97 -17.19 -9.99 16.41
CA LEU A 97 -15.98 -10.28 15.64
C LEU A 97 -15.37 -9.00 15.04
N GLN A 98 -16.19 -8.08 14.52
CA GLN A 98 -15.69 -6.79 14.01
C GLN A 98 -15.08 -5.93 15.11
N VAL A 99 -15.75 -5.83 16.27
CA VAL A 99 -15.22 -5.09 17.42
C VAL A 99 -13.87 -5.68 17.87
N PHE A 100 -13.78 -7.00 17.91
CA PHE A 100 -12.53 -7.70 18.26
C PHE A 100 -11.40 -7.42 17.26
N CYS A 101 -11.68 -7.49 15.95
CA CYS A 101 -10.72 -7.13 14.91
C CYS A 101 -10.25 -5.67 15.04
N HIS A 102 -11.16 -4.73 15.26
CA HIS A 102 -10.80 -3.32 15.46
C HIS A 102 -9.92 -3.12 16.70
N LEU A 103 -10.20 -3.80 17.81
CA LEU A 103 -9.35 -3.78 19.00
C LEU A 103 -7.94 -4.30 18.72
N LEU A 104 -7.82 -5.39 17.97
CA LEU A 104 -6.53 -5.94 17.52
C LEU A 104 -5.76 -4.96 16.64
N THR A 105 -6.43 -4.30 15.70
CA THR A 105 -5.82 -3.28 14.83
C THR A 105 -5.34 -2.08 15.64
N ILE A 106 -6.14 -1.61 16.60
CA ILE A 106 -5.74 -0.51 17.52
C ILE A 106 -4.51 -0.93 18.33
N LEU A 107 -4.53 -2.14 18.91
CA LEU A 107 -3.41 -2.67 19.68
C LEU A 107 -2.13 -2.73 18.83
N PHE A 108 -2.21 -3.30 17.63
CA PHE A 108 -1.10 -3.38 16.69
C PHE A 108 -0.56 -1.97 16.34
N SER A 109 -1.46 -1.02 16.08
CA SER A 109 -1.09 0.36 15.76
C SER A 109 -0.35 1.04 16.92
N VAL A 110 -0.81 0.86 18.16
CA VAL A 110 -0.15 1.38 19.35
C VAL A 110 1.24 0.77 19.53
N LEU A 111 1.37 -0.55 19.35
CA LEU A 111 2.66 -1.23 19.42
C LEU A 111 3.63 -0.68 18.37
N MET A 112 3.18 -0.50 17.13
CA MET A 112 4.00 0.08 16.05
C MET A 112 4.51 1.48 16.41
N VAL A 113 3.68 2.33 17.03
CA VAL A 113 4.10 3.67 17.48
C VAL A 113 5.18 3.58 18.57
N ILE A 114 5.03 2.70 19.55
CA ILE A 114 6.00 2.53 20.65
C ILE A 114 7.33 2.01 20.12
N TYR A 115 7.31 0.95 19.31
CA TYR A 115 8.54 0.36 18.77
C TYR A 115 9.20 1.27 17.73
N GLY A 116 8.42 1.95 16.89
CA GLY A 116 8.91 2.97 15.96
C GLY A 116 9.62 4.11 16.69
N GLY A 117 9.02 4.65 17.75
CA GLY A 117 9.64 5.70 18.58
C GLY A 117 10.93 5.22 19.27
N ARG A 118 10.96 3.98 19.76
CA ARG A 118 12.17 3.39 20.34
C ARG A 118 13.29 3.20 19.30
N LEU A 119 12.96 2.82 18.07
CA LEU A 119 13.93 2.66 16.99
C LEU A 119 14.61 3.99 16.65
N ILE A 120 13.83 5.08 16.59
CA ILE A 120 14.35 6.44 16.36
C ILE A 120 15.25 6.87 17.52
N GLY A 121 14.85 6.59 18.77
CA GLY A 121 15.67 6.89 19.95
C GLY A 121 16.94 6.04 20.06
N ALA A 122 16.92 4.81 19.56
CA ALA A 122 18.08 3.90 19.57
C ALA A 122 19.09 4.19 18.45
N GLY A 123 18.64 4.74 17.31
CA GLY A 123 19.50 5.16 16.20
C GLY A 123 20.19 6.52 16.40
N ALA A 124 19.92 7.22 17.50
CA ALA A 124 20.54 8.49 17.86
C ALA A 124 21.79 8.34 18.77
N LYS A 125 22.41 7.16 18.78
CA LYS A 125 23.70 6.89 19.44
C LYS A 125 24.73 6.41 18.43
#